data_AF-A0A194S9R2-F1
#
_entry.id   AF-A0A194S9R2-F1
#
_cell.length_a   1.000
_cell.length_b   1.000
_cell.length_c   1.000
_cell.angle_alpha   90.00
_cell.angle_beta   90.00
_cell.angle_gamma   90.00
#
_symmetry.space_group_name_H-M   'P 1'
#
loop_
_entity.id
_entity.type
_entity.pdbx_description
1 polymer ?
#
loop_
_entity_poly.entity_id
_entity_poly.type
_entity_poly.pdbx_seq_one_letter_code
_entity_poly.pdbx_strand_id
1 'polypeptide(L)'
;MAHGNNTRVNIAVGGWTDSVYFSGAVATSSRRAKFVQSIVDIVNKYDLDGVDIDWCYPGTNGADGNQVSSSDTANMLKFLQALRAALPQKLLSTCTTQSAYVGADGSPLTDVSAFAKVLDHILVMNYDVWGASSTPGPNAPLRDDCPGSLQPGANMQSAIDTWTKAGMPASKILMGIPAYGY
;
A
#
# COMPACT_ATOMS: atom_id res chain seq x y z
N MET A 1 -18.55 -16.21 -14.82
CA MET A 1 -18.06 -14.99 -14.14
C MET A 1 -17.48 -15.41 -12.79
N ALA A 2 -16.50 -14.67 -12.25
CA ALA A 2 -15.69 -15.07 -11.07
C ALA A 2 -16.52 -15.54 -9.87
N HIS A 3 -17.60 -14.84 -9.53
CA HIS A 3 -18.48 -15.19 -8.41
C HIS A 3 -19.11 -16.58 -8.51
N GLY A 4 -19.36 -17.06 -9.74
CA GLY A 4 -19.89 -18.42 -9.97
C GLY A 4 -18.93 -19.54 -9.54
N ASN A 5 -17.66 -19.23 -9.31
CA ASN A 5 -16.63 -20.14 -8.80
C ASN A 5 -16.19 -19.80 -7.36
N ASN A 6 -17.00 -19.04 -6.61
CA ASN A 6 -16.66 -18.58 -5.26
C ASN A 6 -15.36 -17.75 -5.19
N THR A 7 -15.05 -17.02 -6.27
CA THR A 7 -13.89 -16.13 -6.37
C THR A 7 -14.33 -14.68 -6.20
N ARG A 8 -13.61 -13.94 -5.36
CA ARG A 8 -13.78 -12.49 -5.16
C ARG A 8 -12.94 -11.71 -6.17
N VAL A 9 -13.43 -10.55 -6.61
CA VAL A 9 -12.75 -9.65 -7.55
C VAL A 9 -12.66 -8.26 -6.96
N ASN A 10 -11.45 -7.76 -6.80
CA ASN A 10 -11.18 -6.40 -6.34
C ASN A 10 -10.58 -5.58 -7.48
N ILE A 11 -10.79 -4.27 -7.44
CA ILE A 11 -10.06 -3.32 -8.30
C ILE A 11 -8.85 -2.76 -7.56
N ALA A 12 -7.68 -2.76 -8.20
CA ALA A 12 -6.54 -1.97 -7.74
C ALA A 12 -6.55 -0.60 -8.41
N VAL A 13 -6.31 0.46 -7.64
CA VAL A 13 -6.25 1.84 -8.13
C VAL A 13 -4.86 2.39 -7.86
N GLY A 14 -4.18 2.84 -8.92
CA GLY A 14 -2.82 3.38 -8.84
C GLY A 14 -1.81 2.44 -9.49
N GLY A 15 -0.78 2.08 -8.74
CA GLY A 15 0.44 1.44 -9.20
C GLY A 15 1.59 2.45 -9.31
N TRP A 16 2.76 1.94 -9.70
CA TRP A 16 3.97 2.74 -9.84
C TRP A 16 3.75 3.98 -10.73
N THR A 17 3.20 3.79 -11.93
CA THR A 17 3.02 4.86 -12.93
C THR A 17 1.81 5.74 -12.66
N ASP A 18 0.69 5.18 -12.21
CA ASP A 18 -0.58 5.91 -12.08
C ASP A 18 -0.79 6.53 -10.69
N SER A 19 0.29 6.65 -9.90
CA SER A 19 0.27 7.27 -8.58
C SER A 19 0.34 8.81 -8.60
N VAL A 20 0.53 9.42 -9.77
CA VAL A 20 0.86 10.85 -9.94
C VAL A 20 -0.07 11.81 -9.20
N TYR A 21 -1.37 11.52 -9.18
CA TYR A 21 -2.40 12.45 -8.71
C TYR A 21 -2.96 12.13 -7.32
N PHE A 22 -2.48 11.09 -6.62
CA PHE A 22 -3.05 10.72 -5.32
C PHE A 22 -2.97 11.83 -4.29
N SER A 23 -1.78 12.44 -4.09
CA SER A 23 -1.59 13.52 -3.11
C SER A 23 -2.61 14.64 -3.32
N GLY A 24 -2.74 15.11 -4.56
CA GLY A 24 -3.72 16.13 -4.93
C GLY A 24 -5.17 15.69 -4.74
N ALA A 25 -5.50 14.42 -5.06
CA ALA A 25 -6.84 13.85 -4.93
C ALA A 25 -7.28 13.66 -3.47
N VAL A 26 -6.35 13.39 -2.55
CA VAL A 26 -6.67 13.21 -1.13
C VAL A 26 -6.50 14.48 -0.29
N ALA A 27 -5.93 15.56 -0.83
CA ALA A 27 -5.53 16.75 -0.08
C ALA A 27 -6.67 17.45 0.69
N THR A 28 -7.87 17.53 0.10
CA THR A 28 -9.01 18.26 0.70
C THR A 28 -10.21 17.34 0.92
N SER A 29 -11.12 17.73 1.81
CA SER A 29 -12.37 16.99 2.06
C SER A 29 -13.21 16.82 0.78
N SER A 30 -13.34 17.90 -0.01
CA SER A 30 -14.11 17.87 -1.25
C SER A 30 -13.49 16.98 -2.32
N ARG A 31 -12.15 16.96 -2.44
CA ARG A 31 -11.46 16.08 -3.39
C ARG A 31 -11.51 14.62 -2.94
N ARG A 32 -11.31 14.33 -1.64
CA ARG A 32 -11.50 12.99 -1.08
C ARG A 32 -12.91 12.48 -1.33
N ALA A 33 -13.94 13.27 -1.07
CA ALA A 33 -15.32 12.87 -1.29
C ALA A 33 -15.59 12.51 -2.77
N LYS A 34 -15.08 13.31 -3.72
CA LYS A 34 -15.18 13.01 -5.15
C LYS A 34 -14.46 11.72 -5.50
N PHE A 35 -13.25 11.51 -4.99
CA PHE A 35 -12.46 10.32 -5.30
C PHE A 35 -13.10 9.05 -4.72
N VAL A 36 -13.58 9.11 -3.47
CA VAL A 36 -14.37 8.04 -2.83
C VAL A 36 -15.58 7.70 -3.69
N GLN A 37 -16.35 8.70 -4.14
CA GLN A 37 -17.53 8.46 -4.96
C GLN A 37 -17.16 7.76 -6.28
N SER A 38 -16.10 8.20 -6.97
CA SER A 38 -15.65 7.53 -8.20
C SER A 38 -15.31 6.05 -7.99
N ILE A 39 -14.67 5.71 -6.87
CA ILE A 39 -14.34 4.32 -6.53
C ILE A 39 -15.62 3.53 -6.23
N VAL A 40 -16.53 4.10 -5.43
CA VAL A 40 -17.82 3.48 -5.10
C VAL A 40 -18.63 3.21 -6.38
N ASP A 41 -18.66 4.15 -7.31
CA ASP A 41 -19.36 4.01 -8.58
C ASP A 41 -18.79 2.84 -9.40
N ILE A 42 -17.46 2.69 -9.46
CA ILE A 42 -16.80 1.57 -10.16
C ILE A 42 -17.09 0.24 -9.45
N VAL A 43 -16.93 0.19 -8.12
CA VAL A 43 -17.19 -1.01 -7.31
C VAL A 43 -18.63 -1.48 -7.51
N ASN A 44 -19.60 -0.57 -7.50
CA ASN A 44 -21.01 -0.92 -7.69
C ASN A 44 -21.33 -1.28 -9.14
N LYS A 45 -20.79 -0.53 -10.11
CA LYS A 45 -21.05 -0.76 -11.55
C LYS A 45 -20.64 -2.15 -12.00
N TYR A 46 -19.53 -2.67 -11.48
CA TYR A 46 -18.98 -3.97 -11.88
C TYR A 46 -19.18 -5.05 -10.82
N ASP A 47 -19.98 -4.79 -9.78
CA ASP A 47 -20.24 -5.71 -8.66
C ASP A 47 -18.95 -6.28 -8.03
N LEU A 48 -17.99 -5.40 -7.75
CA LEU A 48 -16.70 -5.80 -7.19
C LEU A 48 -16.81 -6.09 -5.69
N ASP A 49 -15.93 -6.95 -5.20
CA ASP A 49 -15.85 -7.36 -3.80
C ASP A 49 -15.02 -6.40 -2.94
N GLY A 50 -14.28 -5.49 -3.57
CA GLY A 50 -13.37 -4.59 -2.86
C GLY A 50 -12.53 -3.69 -3.75
N VAL A 51 -11.72 -2.90 -3.07
CA VAL A 51 -10.75 -1.98 -3.65
C VAL A 51 -9.41 -2.10 -2.93
N ASP A 52 -8.34 -2.13 -3.72
CA ASP A 52 -6.96 -2.01 -3.28
C ASP A 52 -6.41 -0.65 -3.72
N ILE A 53 -5.81 0.08 -2.76
CA ILE A 53 -5.19 1.37 -3.02
C ILE A 53 -3.68 1.18 -3.15
N ASP A 54 -3.21 1.14 -4.39
CA ASP A 54 -1.81 0.97 -4.74
C ASP A 54 -1.17 2.35 -4.97
N TRP A 55 -1.03 3.13 -3.90
CA TRP A 55 -0.35 4.43 -3.96
C TRP A 55 1.14 4.27 -3.65
N CYS A 56 1.97 4.48 -4.66
CA CYS A 56 3.42 4.45 -4.60
C CYS A 56 4.04 5.87 -4.69
N TYR A 57 4.27 6.62 -3.60
CA TYR A 57 3.99 6.31 -2.19
C TYR A 57 3.49 7.57 -1.46
N PRO A 58 2.69 7.44 -0.39
CA PRO A 58 2.28 8.60 0.40
C PRO A 58 3.46 9.20 1.17
N GLY A 59 3.68 10.51 1.01
CA GLY A 59 4.65 11.27 1.82
C GLY A 59 6.12 11.08 1.43
N THR A 60 6.39 10.30 0.38
CA THR A 60 7.74 10.11 -0.17
C THR A 60 7.68 9.95 -1.69
N ASN A 61 8.83 10.05 -2.35
CA ASN A 61 8.91 9.94 -3.79
C ASN A 61 8.62 8.50 -4.26
N GLY A 62 7.91 8.40 -5.38
CA GLY A 62 7.73 7.17 -6.15
C GLY A 62 8.24 7.39 -7.57
N ALA A 63 7.41 7.08 -8.57
CA ALA A 63 7.72 7.41 -9.96
C ALA A 63 7.90 8.93 -10.17
N ASP A 64 8.71 9.28 -11.17
CA ASP A 64 8.96 10.66 -11.56
C ASP A 64 7.66 11.41 -11.88
N GLY A 65 7.53 12.61 -11.33
CA GLY A 65 6.34 13.44 -11.50
C GLY A 65 5.23 13.22 -10.48
N ASN A 66 5.37 12.24 -9.58
CA ASN A 66 4.42 12.07 -8.48
C ASN A 66 4.35 13.33 -7.60
N GLN A 67 3.12 13.77 -7.31
CA GLN A 67 2.89 14.82 -6.33
C GLN A 67 3.11 14.24 -4.93
N VAL A 68 3.92 14.93 -4.12
CA VAL A 68 4.26 14.50 -2.76
C VAL A 68 4.03 15.65 -1.78
N SER A 69 3.43 15.34 -0.64
CA SER A 69 3.24 16.25 0.48
C SER A 69 3.49 15.55 1.80
N SER A 70 4.07 16.25 2.77
CA SER A 70 4.19 15.76 4.16
C SER A 70 2.82 15.48 4.81
N SER A 71 1.72 16.00 4.25
CA SER A 71 0.36 15.72 4.72
C SER A 71 -0.27 14.47 4.11
N ASP A 72 0.40 13.79 3.17
CA ASP A 72 -0.18 12.70 2.39
C ASP A 72 -0.66 11.54 3.26
N THR A 73 0.17 11.05 4.17
CA THR A 73 -0.19 9.91 5.03
C THR A 73 -1.40 10.22 5.92
N ALA A 74 -1.48 11.43 6.48
CA ALA A 74 -2.65 11.84 7.26
C ALA A 74 -3.92 12.00 6.39
N ASN A 75 -3.76 12.49 5.17
CA ASN A 75 -4.86 12.63 4.21
C ASN A 75 -5.32 11.28 3.65
N MET A 76 -4.38 10.35 3.44
CA MET A 76 -4.65 8.96 3.05
C MET A 76 -5.47 8.27 4.12
N LEU A 77 -5.14 8.41 5.41
CA LEU A 77 -5.94 7.83 6.49
C LEU A 77 -7.39 8.34 6.45
N LYS A 78 -7.59 9.67 6.29
CA LYS A 78 -8.94 10.26 6.15
C LYS A 78 -9.69 9.73 4.92
N PHE A 79 -8.97 9.50 3.83
CA PHE A 79 -9.51 8.93 2.61
C PHE A 79 -9.94 7.47 2.82
N LEU A 80 -9.09 6.64 3.43
CA LEU A 80 -9.40 5.25 3.76
C LEU A 80 -10.57 5.12 4.74
N GLN A 81 -10.67 6.02 5.73
CA GLN A 81 -11.82 6.11 6.63
C GLN A 81 -13.12 6.40 5.86
N ALA A 82 -13.07 7.32 4.89
CA ALA A 82 -14.23 7.64 4.05
C ALA A 82 -14.60 6.47 3.12
N LEU A 83 -13.61 5.78 2.52
CA LEU A 83 -13.84 4.57 1.74
C LEU A 83 -14.49 3.47 2.59
N ARG A 84 -13.97 3.20 3.78
CA ARG A 84 -14.54 2.20 4.69
C ARG A 84 -15.99 2.55 5.08
N ALA A 85 -16.29 3.83 5.32
CA ALA A 85 -17.65 4.25 5.61
C ALA A 85 -18.60 4.06 4.41
N ALA A 86 -18.12 4.32 3.19
CA ALA A 86 -18.91 4.17 1.96
C ALA A 86 -19.07 2.71 1.52
N LEU A 87 -18.09 1.85 1.81
CA LEU A 87 -18.02 0.44 1.41
C LEU A 87 -17.82 -0.48 2.63
N PRO A 88 -18.73 -0.48 3.62
CA PRO A 88 -18.51 -1.12 4.92
C PRO A 88 -18.28 -2.64 4.84
N GLN A 89 -18.87 -3.31 3.85
CA GLN A 89 -18.83 -4.76 3.67
C GLN A 89 -17.87 -5.23 2.56
N LYS A 90 -17.20 -4.30 1.88
CA LYS A 90 -16.25 -4.63 0.81
C LYS A 90 -14.84 -4.72 1.36
N LEU A 91 -13.98 -5.48 0.69
CA LEU A 91 -12.57 -5.55 1.01
C LEU A 91 -11.91 -4.20 0.74
N LEU A 92 -11.08 -3.74 1.68
CA LEU A 92 -10.25 -2.55 1.52
C LEU A 92 -8.82 -2.85 1.93
N SER A 93 -7.91 -2.68 0.99
CA SER A 93 -6.47 -2.92 1.20
C SER A 93 -5.62 -1.80 0.59
N THR A 94 -4.33 -1.84 0.89
CA THR A 94 -3.32 -0.93 0.37
C THR A 94 -2.04 -1.71 0.07
N CYS A 95 -1.36 -1.39 -1.02
CA CYS A 95 0.02 -1.82 -1.24
C CYS A 95 0.98 -0.95 -0.40
N THR A 96 2.01 -1.58 0.16
CA THR A 96 2.99 -0.92 1.04
C THR A 96 4.41 -1.43 0.80
N THR A 97 5.40 -0.73 1.33
CA THR A 97 6.79 -1.19 1.33
C THR A 97 7.10 -2.04 2.57
N GLN A 98 8.34 -2.49 2.69
CA GLN A 98 8.87 -3.15 3.89
C GLN A 98 8.85 -2.23 5.13
N SER A 99 8.76 -0.91 4.93
CA SER A 99 8.66 0.09 6.00
C SER A 99 7.23 0.56 6.19
N ALA A 100 6.90 0.99 7.42
CA ALA A 100 5.63 1.66 7.70
C ALA A 100 5.47 2.96 6.88
N TYR A 101 4.24 3.45 6.76
CA TYR A 101 3.95 4.71 6.07
C TYR A 101 4.81 5.87 6.58
N VAL A 102 5.18 6.80 5.70
CA VAL A 102 6.06 7.94 6.06
C VAL A 102 5.23 9.07 6.67
N GLY A 103 5.58 9.50 7.87
CA GLY A 103 4.97 10.62 8.57
C GLY A 103 5.37 11.98 8.01
N ALA A 104 4.77 13.04 8.56
CA ALA A 104 5.03 14.41 8.11
C ALA A 104 6.47 14.90 8.37
N ASP A 105 7.18 14.24 9.29
CA ASP A 105 8.58 14.46 9.63
C ASP A 105 9.56 13.69 8.71
N GLY A 106 9.04 12.96 7.72
CA GLY A 106 9.82 12.13 6.81
C GLY A 106 10.27 10.79 7.40
N SER A 107 9.85 10.45 8.62
CA SER A 107 10.18 9.17 9.27
C SER A 107 9.02 8.18 9.17
N PRO A 108 9.29 6.86 9.14
CA PRO A 108 8.22 5.86 9.22
C PRO A 108 7.38 6.03 10.49
N LEU A 109 6.06 5.88 10.37
CA LEU A 109 5.13 5.92 11.49
C LEU A 109 5.44 4.79 12.48
N THR A 110 5.42 5.13 13.77
CA THR A 110 5.56 4.16 14.88
C THR A 110 4.21 3.61 15.37
N ASP A 111 3.09 4.20 14.92
CA ASP A 111 1.73 3.73 15.20
C ASP A 111 0.87 3.83 13.92
N VAL A 112 0.43 2.67 13.43
CA VAL A 112 -0.49 2.52 12.30
C VAL A 112 -1.83 1.90 12.72
N SER A 113 -2.14 1.87 14.01
CA SER A 113 -3.37 1.28 14.56
C SER A 113 -4.64 1.90 13.97
N ALA A 114 -4.61 3.19 13.62
CA ALA A 114 -5.72 3.85 12.93
C ALA A 114 -5.96 3.29 11.51
N PHE A 115 -4.90 2.91 10.79
CA PHE A 115 -5.00 2.22 9.51
C PHE A 115 -5.51 0.79 9.70
N ALA A 116 -5.00 0.07 10.71
CA ALA A 116 -5.42 -1.30 11.02
C ALA A 116 -6.92 -1.42 11.34
N LYS A 117 -7.56 -0.35 11.83
CA LYS A 117 -9.02 -0.30 12.09
C LYS A 117 -9.86 -0.23 10.82
N VAL A 118 -9.32 0.30 9.72
CA VAL A 118 -10.08 0.54 8.48
C VAL A 118 -9.72 -0.43 7.35
N LEU A 119 -8.49 -0.93 7.31
CA LEU A 119 -8.03 -1.88 6.31
C LEU A 119 -8.37 -3.31 6.72
N ASP A 120 -8.74 -4.14 5.75
CA ASP A 120 -8.78 -5.59 5.94
C ASP A 120 -7.37 -6.17 5.98
N HIS A 121 -6.48 -5.69 5.10
CA HIS A 121 -5.07 -6.05 5.07
C HIS A 121 -4.21 -4.99 4.37
N ILE A 122 -2.91 -5.04 4.62
CA ILE A 122 -1.87 -4.41 3.80
C ILE A 122 -1.20 -5.47 2.93
N LEU A 123 -0.82 -5.11 1.71
CA LEU A 123 -0.04 -5.92 0.80
C LEU A 123 1.41 -5.39 0.79
N VAL A 124 2.30 -6.03 1.54
CA VAL A 124 3.71 -5.63 1.58
C VAL A 124 4.39 -6.12 0.30
N MET A 125 4.83 -5.19 -0.54
CA MET A 125 5.56 -5.43 -1.77
C MET A 125 7.01 -5.84 -1.45
N ASN A 126 7.19 -7.07 -0.96
CA ASN A 126 8.50 -7.64 -0.65
C ASN A 126 9.22 -8.14 -1.91
N TYR A 127 9.34 -7.25 -2.87
CA TYR A 127 10.04 -7.43 -4.14
C TYR A 127 10.54 -6.07 -4.59
N ASP A 128 11.26 -6.04 -5.70
CA ASP A 128 11.93 -4.84 -6.23
C ASP A 128 12.97 -4.27 -5.26
N VAL A 129 13.49 -5.13 -4.35
CA VAL A 129 14.52 -4.75 -3.38
C VAL A 129 15.84 -4.45 -4.08
N TRP A 130 16.17 -5.24 -5.11
CA TRP A 130 17.41 -5.07 -5.86
C TRP A 130 17.17 -5.28 -7.35
N GLY A 131 17.57 -4.29 -8.16
CA GLY A 131 17.50 -4.36 -9.62
C GLY A 131 18.73 -4.99 -10.26
N ALA A 132 18.65 -5.19 -11.58
CA ALA A 132 19.78 -5.64 -12.39
C ALA A 132 20.97 -4.67 -12.25
N SER A 133 22.12 -5.18 -11.83
CA SER A 133 23.32 -4.37 -11.57
C SER A 133 24.59 -5.21 -11.63
N SER A 134 25.75 -4.55 -11.76
CA SER A 134 27.06 -5.22 -11.68
C SER A 134 27.41 -5.70 -10.26
N THR A 135 26.68 -5.21 -9.24
CA THR A 135 26.80 -5.63 -7.84
C THR A 135 25.44 -6.17 -7.39
N PRO A 136 25.09 -7.41 -7.78
CA PRO A 136 23.73 -7.91 -7.63
C PRO A 136 23.35 -8.17 -6.18
N GLY A 137 22.04 -8.16 -5.94
CA GLY A 137 21.41 -8.55 -4.69
C GLY A 137 20.09 -9.28 -4.97
N PRO A 138 19.47 -9.89 -3.96
CA PRO A 138 18.20 -10.59 -4.12
C PRO A 138 17.04 -9.62 -4.41
N ASN A 139 16.19 -9.95 -5.38
CA ASN A 139 14.97 -9.19 -5.69
C ASN A 139 13.96 -9.21 -4.52
N ALA A 140 13.78 -10.38 -3.90
CA ALA A 140 12.80 -10.61 -2.83
C ALA A 140 13.41 -11.44 -1.69
N PRO A 141 14.32 -10.87 -0.89
CA PRO A 141 14.95 -11.58 0.22
C PRO A 141 13.93 -11.94 1.30
N LEU A 142 14.07 -13.16 1.83
CA LEU A 142 13.32 -13.61 3.00
C LEU A 142 13.84 -12.96 4.28
N ARG A 143 15.17 -12.84 4.41
CA ARG A 143 15.92 -12.34 5.58
C ARG A 143 17.21 -11.66 5.12
N ASP A 144 17.90 -11.01 6.05
CA ASP A 144 19.23 -10.43 5.85
C ASP A 144 20.35 -11.48 6.03
N ASP A 145 20.30 -12.56 5.27
CA ASP A 145 21.28 -13.65 5.34
C ASP A 145 22.48 -13.43 4.38
N CYS A 146 22.44 -12.38 3.56
CA CYS A 146 23.50 -12.06 2.59
C CYS A 146 24.57 -11.17 3.25
N PRO A 147 25.81 -11.67 3.45
CA PRO A 147 26.86 -10.87 4.06
C PRO A 147 27.15 -9.60 3.25
N GLY A 148 27.11 -8.44 3.90
CA GLY A 148 27.40 -7.16 3.25
C GLY A 148 26.24 -6.57 2.45
N SER A 149 25.00 -7.01 2.69
CA SER A 149 23.80 -6.37 2.13
C SER A 149 23.82 -4.85 2.34
N LEU A 150 23.60 -4.08 1.27
CA LEU A 150 23.45 -2.61 1.40
C LEU A 150 22.03 -2.22 1.85
N GLN A 151 21.11 -3.19 1.92
CA GLN A 151 19.71 -2.96 2.29
C GLN A 151 19.23 -4.00 3.33
N PRO A 152 19.87 -4.07 4.51
CA PRO A 152 19.59 -5.11 5.51
C PRO A 152 18.15 -5.09 6.05
N GLY A 153 17.46 -3.95 5.97
CA GLY A 153 16.06 -3.82 6.37
C GLY A 153 15.02 -4.19 5.29
N ALA A 154 15.44 -4.34 4.03
CA ALA A 154 14.52 -4.54 2.92
C ALA A 154 14.30 -6.04 2.66
N ASN A 155 13.67 -6.74 3.60
CA ASN A 155 13.36 -8.16 3.49
C ASN A 155 12.05 -8.51 4.21
N MET A 156 11.53 -9.73 3.96
CA MET A 156 10.24 -10.17 4.49
C MET A 156 10.20 -10.17 6.01
N GLN A 157 11.23 -10.69 6.68
CA GLN A 157 11.28 -10.75 8.14
C GLN A 157 11.26 -9.35 8.76
N SER A 158 12.13 -8.45 8.29
CA SER A 158 12.18 -7.06 8.74
C SER A 158 10.87 -6.32 8.49
N ALA A 159 10.18 -6.61 7.39
CA ALA A 159 8.90 -6.00 7.09
C ALA A 159 7.80 -6.42 8.08
N ILE A 160 7.70 -7.72 8.37
CA ILE A 160 6.75 -8.24 9.36
C ILE A 160 7.02 -7.60 10.73
N ASP A 161 8.28 -7.55 11.17
CA ASP A 161 8.66 -6.94 12.44
C ASP A 161 8.33 -5.45 12.48
N THR A 162 8.62 -4.71 11.40
CA THR A 162 8.36 -3.27 11.31
C THR A 162 6.86 -2.96 11.40
N TRP A 163 6.05 -3.64 10.60
CA TRP A 163 4.61 -3.39 10.56
C TRP A 163 3.90 -3.85 11.83
N THR A 164 4.29 -4.99 12.40
CA THR A 164 3.70 -5.48 13.66
C THR A 164 4.10 -4.60 14.85
N LYS A 165 5.36 -4.15 14.92
CA LYS A 165 5.82 -3.20 15.94
C LYS A 165 5.10 -1.85 15.85
N ALA A 166 4.74 -1.41 14.64
CA ALA A 166 3.92 -0.24 14.43
C ALA A 166 2.42 -0.46 14.73
N GLY A 167 2.00 -1.67 15.13
CA GLY A 167 0.63 -1.96 15.55
C GLY A 167 -0.29 -2.50 14.46
N MET A 168 0.23 -2.92 13.30
CA MET A 168 -0.54 -3.70 12.32
C MET A 168 -0.66 -5.15 12.79
N PRO A 169 -1.88 -5.72 12.94
CA PRO A 169 -2.01 -7.13 13.30
C PRO A 169 -1.38 -8.04 12.25
N ALA A 170 -0.61 -9.04 12.67
CA ALA A 170 0.05 -9.97 11.74
C ALA A 170 -0.94 -10.67 10.79
N SER A 171 -2.16 -10.96 11.26
CA SER A 171 -3.24 -11.54 10.43
C SER A 171 -3.76 -10.61 9.32
N LYS A 172 -3.34 -9.34 9.31
CA LYS A 172 -3.68 -8.34 8.30
C LYS A 172 -2.48 -8.00 7.39
N ILE A 173 -1.37 -8.72 7.51
CA ILE A 173 -0.19 -8.51 6.66
C ILE A 173 -0.15 -9.61 5.62
N LEU A 174 -0.32 -9.23 4.35
CA LEU A 174 -0.10 -10.13 3.21
C LEU A 174 1.26 -9.82 2.59
N MET A 175 2.06 -10.86 2.38
CA MET A 175 3.39 -10.73 1.81
C MET A 175 3.35 -10.96 0.30
N GLY A 176 3.85 -10.00 -0.45
CA GLY A 176 4.08 -10.11 -1.88
C GLY A 176 5.20 -11.10 -2.21
N ILE A 177 4.97 -11.95 -3.21
CA ILE A 177 5.96 -12.89 -3.76
C ILE A 177 6.03 -12.62 -5.27
N PRO A 178 7.20 -12.20 -5.81
CA PRO A 178 7.30 -11.92 -7.23
C PRO A 178 7.34 -13.23 -8.04
N ALA A 179 6.63 -13.24 -9.17
CA ALA A 179 6.75 -14.29 -10.18
C ALA A 179 7.79 -13.92 -11.27
N TYR A 180 8.78 -13.09 -10.92
CA TYR A 180 9.82 -12.57 -11.81
C TYR A 180 11.14 -12.34 -11.05
N GLY A 181 12.21 -12.12 -11.81
CA GLY A 181 13.53 -11.70 -11.34
C GLY A 181 14.13 -10.65 -12.28
N TYR A 182 15.29 -10.12 -11.90
CA TYR A 182 16.06 -9.15 -12.67
C TYR A 182 17.38 -9.71 -13.18
#